data_AF-A0A351M115-F1
#
_entry.id   AF-A0A351M115-F1
#
_cell.length_a   1.000
_cell.length_b   1.000
_cell.length_c   1.000
_cell.angle_alpha   90.00
_cell.angle_beta   90.00
_cell.angle_gamma   90.00
#
_symmetry.space_group_name_H-M   'P 1'
#
loop_
_entity.id
_entity.type
_entity.pdbx_description
1 polymer ?
#
loop_
_entity_poly.entity_id
_entity_poly.type
_entity_poly.pdbx_seq_one_letter_code
_entity_poly.pdbx_strand_id
1 'polypeptide(L)'
;MSIRSSFLRNTLRWFVLGSDNSLEKMRTGLERFGRFTRRNVADWSEVTVGGVPAIRVTPRSEPSGLHILYLHGGAYNMGSPMSHLGLVSQIVSRLGATATVIDYRLAPEHPYPAAIQDCMAAYRALLAEVEPSSLVVAGDSAGGGATLATMVGARDAGDPLPACLYLLSPWTDLTLSGESHETKRSVDPLIPRAGIEGHLKLMDDMVDGYRGTQDAGHPGISPLFADLTGLPPMLVQVGADETLLSDSTMLADRAEAAGVEVDLDVAEGMWHVYQFLAPMLPESRTALDRAAAFVLGRTATESQPDPTAVG
;
A
#
# COMPACT_ATOMS: atom_id res chain seq x y z
N MET A 1 12.38 4.27 -19.66
CA MET A 1 13.15 3.45 -18.69
C MET A 1 14.60 3.94 -18.65
N SER A 2 15.10 4.41 -17.50
CA SER A 2 16.50 4.85 -17.34
C SER A 2 17.50 3.67 -17.34
N ILE A 3 18.78 3.91 -17.65
CA ILE A 3 19.84 2.88 -17.60
C ILE A 3 19.92 2.23 -16.20
N ARG A 4 19.72 3.02 -15.14
CA ARG A 4 19.70 2.52 -13.75
C ARG A 4 18.53 1.59 -13.47
N SER A 5 17.33 1.95 -13.96
CA SER A 5 16.14 1.10 -13.82
C SER A 5 16.29 -0.24 -14.56
N SER A 6 16.90 -0.25 -15.74
CA SER A 6 17.18 -1.50 -16.48
C SER A 6 18.19 -2.39 -15.74
N PHE A 7 19.22 -1.81 -15.12
CA PHE A 7 20.19 -2.57 -14.31
C PHE A 7 19.55 -3.17 -13.05
N LEU A 8 18.79 -2.37 -12.29
CA LEU A 8 18.09 -2.81 -11.06
C LEU A 8 17.05 -3.89 -11.34
N ARG A 9 16.32 -3.77 -12.45
CA ARG A 9 15.34 -4.78 -12.90
C ARG A 9 15.99 -6.15 -13.07
N ASN A 10 17.21 -6.20 -13.61
CA ASN A 10 17.92 -7.44 -13.82
C ASN A 10 18.53 -8.03 -12.54
N THR A 11 18.84 -7.20 -11.52
CA THR A 11 19.35 -7.68 -10.21
C THR A 11 18.25 -8.09 -9.25
N LEU A 12 17.06 -7.46 -9.28
CA LEU A 12 15.90 -7.86 -8.48
C LEU A 12 15.45 -9.30 -8.75
N ARG A 13 15.54 -9.72 -10.02
CA ARG A 13 15.31 -11.11 -10.44
C ARG A 13 16.13 -12.13 -9.65
N TRP A 14 17.27 -11.75 -9.06
CA TRP A 14 18.13 -12.64 -8.30
C TRP A 14 17.92 -12.57 -6.78
N PHE A 15 17.37 -11.48 -6.25
CA PHE A 15 17.22 -11.27 -4.80
C PHE A 15 15.97 -11.93 -4.21
N VAL A 16 14.93 -12.13 -5.02
CA VAL A 16 13.66 -12.74 -4.58
C VAL A 16 13.69 -14.27 -4.69
N LEU A 17 14.68 -14.85 -5.37
CA LEU A 17 14.67 -16.27 -5.78
C LEU A 17 15.64 -17.14 -4.98
N GLY A 18 15.07 -17.91 -4.04
CA GLY A 18 15.63 -19.20 -3.62
C GLY A 18 14.84 -20.34 -4.27
N SER A 19 15.38 -21.56 -4.33
CA SER A 19 14.69 -22.73 -4.90
C SER A 19 13.58 -23.32 -4.01
N ASP A 20 13.25 -22.65 -2.91
CA ASP A 20 12.29 -23.11 -1.91
C ASP A 20 11.33 -21.95 -1.59
N ASN A 21 10.09 -22.12 -2.05
CA ASN A 21 9.01 -21.13 -1.99
C ASN A 21 8.13 -21.32 -0.73
N SER A 22 8.67 -21.85 0.36
CA SER A 22 7.91 -21.94 1.62
C SER A 22 7.49 -20.55 2.12
N LEU A 23 6.32 -20.47 2.76
CA LEU A 23 5.80 -19.21 3.30
C LEU A 23 6.78 -18.54 4.27
N GLU A 24 7.45 -19.32 5.12
CA GLU A 24 8.45 -18.82 6.06
C GLU A 24 9.66 -18.17 5.35
N LYS A 25 10.12 -18.74 4.23
CA LYS A 25 11.19 -18.17 3.43
C LYS A 25 10.76 -16.88 2.74
N MET A 26 9.52 -16.81 2.26
CA MET A 26 8.99 -15.58 1.68
C MET A 26 8.85 -14.46 2.71
N ARG A 27 8.32 -14.77 3.90
CA ARG A 27 8.29 -13.84 5.05
C ARG A 27 9.68 -13.31 5.37
N THR A 28 10.66 -14.21 5.51
CA THR A 28 12.07 -13.83 5.76
C THR A 28 12.66 -13.02 4.60
N GLY A 29 12.30 -13.35 3.36
CA GLY A 29 12.74 -12.66 2.15
C GLY A 29 12.28 -11.21 2.12
N LEU A 30 11.01 -10.95 2.42
CA LEU A 30 10.46 -9.60 2.47
C LEU A 30 11.08 -8.78 3.60
N GLU A 31 11.34 -9.38 4.77
CA GLU A 31 12.09 -8.72 5.86
C GLU A 31 13.52 -8.34 5.45
N ARG A 32 14.21 -9.21 4.71
CA ARG A 32 15.55 -8.92 4.19
C ARG A 32 15.51 -7.82 3.14
N PHE A 33 14.52 -7.85 2.25
CA PHE A 33 14.34 -6.84 1.22
C PHE A 33 14.05 -5.47 1.82
N GLY A 34 13.12 -5.38 2.78
CA GLY A 34 12.83 -4.15 3.52
C GLY A 34 14.05 -3.58 4.22
N ARG A 35 14.88 -4.44 4.84
CA ARG A 35 16.13 -4.02 5.48
C ARG A 35 17.18 -3.51 4.48
N PHE A 36 17.23 -4.10 3.28
CA PHE A 36 18.14 -3.68 2.21
C PHE A 36 17.74 -2.33 1.62
N THR A 37 16.45 -2.09 1.43
CA THR A 37 15.92 -0.83 0.90
C THR A 37 15.81 0.25 1.98
N ARG A 38 15.93 -0.10 3.26
CA ARG A 38 15.87 0.85 4.36
C ARG A 38 17.00 1.87 4.28
N ARG A 39 16.66 3.11 3.96
CA ARG A 39 17.44 4.29 4.35
C ARG A 39 16.68 5.03 5.43
N ASN A 40 17.21 4.99 6.65
CA ASN A 40 16.56 5.58 7.82
C ASN A 40 16.61 7.12 7.72
N VAL A 41 15.56 7.70 7.13
CA VAL A 41 15.37 9.16 6.99
C VAL A 41 14.31 9.71 7.95
N ALA A 42 13.73 8.84 8.78
CA ALA A 42 12.77 9.15 9.82
C ALA A 42 13.17 8.42 11.12
N ASP A 43 12.55 8.81 12.22
CA ASP A 43 12.64 8.11 13.50
C ASP A 43 11.43 7.20 13.67
N TRP A 44 11.52 6.20 14.54
CA TRP A 44 10.41 5.28 14.78
C TRP A 44 10.43 4.72 16.20
N SER A 45 9.25 4.34 16.69
CA SER A 45 9.03 3.64 17.96
C SER A 45 7.93 2.60 17.83
N GLU A 46 7.98 1.57 18.69
CA GLU A 46 6.89 0.61 18.82
C GLU A 46 5.71 1.24 19.58
N VAL A 47 4.50 0.98 19.12
CA VAL A 47 3.25 1.44 19.72
C VAL A 47 2.16 0.37 19.55
N THR A 48 1.03 0.56 20.22
CA THR A 48 -0.19 -0.21 19.99
C THR A 48 -1.32 0.75 19.65
N VAL A 49 -2.04 0.50 18.56
CA VAL A 49 -3.14 1.36 18.09
C VAL A 49 -4.37 0.50 17.84
N GLY A 50 -5.49 0.81 18.50
CA GLY A 50 -6.71 0.00 18.41
C GLY A 50 -6.54 -1.45 18.89
N GLY A 51 -5.56 -1.71 19.76
CA GLY A 51 -5.20 -3.07 20.20
C GLY A 51 -4.27 -3.83 19.25
N VAL A 52 -3.88 -3.22 18.13
CA VAL A 52 -2.99 -3.81 17.12
C VAL A 52 -1.56 -3.32 17.34
N PRO A 53 -0.55 -4.20 17.42
CA PRO A 53 0.85 -3.79 17.43
C PRO A 53 1.19 -2.98 16.18
N ALA A 54 2.04 -1.97 16.32
CA ALA A 54 2.40 -1.08 15.23
C ALA A 54 3.76 -0.43 15.49
N ILE A 55 4.28 0.23 14.46
CA ILE A 55 5.31 1.25 14.66
C ILE A 55 4.75 2.63 14.33
N ARG A 56 5.16 3.61 15.12
CA ARG A 56 4.97 5.03 14.84
C ARG A 56 6.25 5.52 14.16
N VAL A 57 6.12 6.09 12.97
CA VAL A 57 7.22 6.68 12.20
C VAL A 57 7.04 8.19 12.18
N THR A 58 8.05 8.93 12.60
CA THR A 58 7.98 10.40 12.74
C THR A 58 9.07 11.07 11.93
N PRO A 59 8.81 12.25 11.35
CA PRO A 59 9.84 13.03 10.70
C PRO A 59 10.87 13.50 11.75
N ARG A 60 12.10 13.78 11.31
CA ARG A 60 13.12 14.39 12.18
C ARG A 60 12.95 15.89 12.37
N SER A 61 12.12 16.50 11.53
CA SER A 61 11.64 17.87 11.68
C SER A 61 10.37 17.89 12.52
N GLU A 62 9.89 19.08 12.85
CA GLU A 62 8.55 19.26 13.44
C GLU A 62 7.48 18.59 12.54
N PRO A 63 6.57 17.77 13.10
CA PRO A 63 5.47 17.18 12.35
C PRO A 63 4.50 18.23 11.80
N SER A 64 3.97 18.00 10.59
CA SER A 64 3.02 18.88 9.91
C SER A 64 1.58 18.82 10.43
N GLY A 65 1.31 17.98 11.43
CA GLY A 65 -0.04 17.63 11.89
C GLY A 65 -0.74 16.56 11.03
N LEU A 66 -0.17 16.19 9.89
CA LEU A 66 -0.68 15.09 9.07
C LEU A 66 -0.38 13.73 9.70
N HIS A 67 -1.35 12.82 9.62
CA HIS A 67 -1.18 11.44 10.05
C HIS A 67 -1.51 10.46 8.92
N ILE A 68 -0.68 9.44 8.75
CA ILE A 68 -0.87 8.37 7.77
C ILE A 68 -1.13 7.06 8.51
N LEU A 69 -2.27 6.43 8.29
CA LEU A 69 -2.42 5.01 8.58
C LEU A 69 -1.89 4.24 7.38
N TYR A 70 -0.78 3.51 7.55
CA TYR A 70 -0.18 2.72 6.49
C TYR A 70 -0.48 1.23 6.70
N LEU A 71 -1.08 0.61 5.69
CA LEU A 71 -1.40 -0.81 5.64
C LEU A 71 -0.41 -1.47 4.70
N HIS A 72 0.47 -2.31 5.23
CA HIS A 72 1.60 -2.84 4.47
C HIS A 72 1.20 -3.90 3.44
N GLY A 73 1.99 -4.04 2.37
CA GLY A 73 1.86 -5.13 1.42
C GLY A 73 2.42 -6.46 1.94
N GLY A 74 2.34 -7.48 1.09
CA GLY A 74 2.74 -8.86 1.41
C GLY A 74 1.62 -9.88 1.26
N ALA A 75 0.74 -9.68 0.27
CA ALA A 75 -0.28 -10.65 -0.12
C ALA A 75 -1.21 -11.11 1.04
N TYR A 76 -1.38 -10.32 2.10
CA TYR A 76 -2.04 -10.69 3.38
C TYR A 76 -1.40 -11.85 4.17
N ASN A 77 -0.30 -12.42 3.68
CA ASN A 77 0.33 -13.61 4.24
C ASN A 77 1.74 -13.33 4.81
N MET A 78 2.33 -12.19 4.46
CA MET A 78 3.66 -11.75 4.86
C MET A 78 3.71 -10.22 5.00
N GLY A 79 4.89 -9.72 5.35
CA GLY A 79 5.10 -8.29 5.61
C GLY A 79 5.05 -8.01 7.10
N SER A 80 5.41 -6.79 7.44
CA SER A 80 5.41 -6.26 8.80
C SER A 80 5.61 -4.75 8.74
N PRO A 81 5.39 -4.03 9.84
CA PRO A 81 5.79 -2.64 9.95
C PRO A 81 7.28 -2.41 9.62
N MET A 82 8.15 -3.33 10.04
CA MET A 82 9.60 -3.18 9.88
C MET A 82 10.08 -3.43 8.46
N SER A 83 9.45 -4.33 7.71
CA SER A 83 9.75 -4.54 6.29
C SER A 83 9.39 -3.32 5.43
N HIS A 84 8.39 -2.52 5.84
CA HIS A 84 7.91 -1.36 5.09
C HIS A 84 8.47 -0.02 5.59
N LEU A 85 9.18 -0.01 6.72
CA LEU A 85 9.73 1.19 7.34
C LEU A 85 10.58 2.03 6.38
N GLY A 86 11.34 1.41 5.46
CA GLY A 86 12.13 2.12 4.46
C GLY A 86 11.29 3.00 3.53
N LEU A 87 10.21 2.44 2.97
CA LEU A 87 9.26 3.13 2.11
C LEU A 87 8.48 4.19 2.89
N VAL A 88 7.92 3.81 4.04
CA VAL A 88 7.13 4.72 4.88
C VAL A 88 7.97 5.91 5.35
N SER A 89 9.24 5.70 5.72
CA SER A 89 10.15 6.80 6.07
C SER A 89 10.33 7.81 4.92
N GLN A 90 10.35 7.35 3.67
CA GLN A 90 10.46 8.21 2.50
C GLN A 90 9.20 9.05 2.28
N ILE A 91 8.02 8.49 2.58
CA ILE A 91 6.73 9.19 2.52
C ILE A 91 6.66 10.23 3.66
N VAL A 92 6.93 9.81 4.90
CA VAL A 92 6.99 10.66 6.10
C VAL A 92 7.90 11.86 5.90
N SER A 93 9.11 11.64 5.37
CA SER A 93 10.08 12.71 5.13
C SER A 93 9.63 13.75 4.10
N ARG A 94 8.76 13.38 3.15
CA ARG A 94 8.26 14.31 2.11
C ARG A 94 7.07 15.12 2.58
N LEU A 95 6.22 14.52 3.41
CA LEU A 95 5.00 15.14 3.92
C LEU A 95 5.21 15.87 5.25
N GLY A 96 6.33 15.64 5.93
CA GLY A 96 6.50 15.99 7.34
C GLY A 96 5.45 15.31 8.22
N ALA A 97 4.84 14.21 7.74
CA ALA A 97 3.71 13.56 8.40
C ALA A 97 4.17 12.55 9.43
N THR A 98 3.33 12.29 10.43
CA THR A 98 3.45 11.10 11.25
C THR A 98 2.81 9.91 10.56
N ALA A 99 3.37 8.71 10.66
CA ALA A 99 2.72 7.50 10.15
C ALA A 99 2.60 6.42 11.23
N THR A 100 1.47 5.72 11.26
CA THR A 100 1.29 4.47 12.00
C THR A 100 1.26 3.34 10.98
N VAL A 101 2.23 2.42 11.06
CA VAL A 101 2.25 1.19 10.26
C VAL A 101 1.85 0.04 11.17
N ILE A 102 0.68 -0.55 10.93
CA ILE A 102 0.14 -1.60 11.80
C ILE A 102 0.62 -2.98 11.40
N ASP A 103 0.81 -3.85 12.38
CA ASP A 103 1.13 -5.27 12.23
C ASP A 103 -0.19 -6.07 12.25
N TYR A 104 -1.00 -5.89 11.21
CA TYR A 104 -2.30 -6.56 11.14
C TYR A 104 -2.11 -8.08 11.01
N ARG A 105 -3.05 -8.86 11.56
CA ARG A 105 -2.98 -10.32 11.56
C ARG A 105 -2.92 -10.90 10.14
N LEU A 106 -1.99 -11.83 9.93
CA LEU A 106 -1.70 -12.42 8.63
C LEU A 106 -2.31 -13.83 8.46
N ALA A 107 -2.61 -14.15 7.22
CA ALA A 107 -2.95 -15.49 6.77
C ALA A 107 -1.69 -16.37 6.63
N PRO A 108 -1.85 -17.71 6.67
CA PRO A 108 -3.09 -18.46 6.88
C PRO A 108 -3.49 -18.60 8.37
N GLU A 109 -2.68 -18.13 9.31
CA GLU A 109 -2.96 -18.23 10.75
C GLU A 109 -4.24 -17.47 11.14
N HIS A 110 -4.49 -16.35 10.46
CA HIS A 110 -5.65 -15.50 10.65
C HIS A 110 -6.25 -15.11 9.30
N PRO A 111 -7.11 -15.97 8.71
CA PRO A 111 -7.76 -15.65 7.44
C PRO A 111 -8.71 -14.46 7.58
N TYR A 112 -9.25 -13.98 6.46
CA TYR A 112 -10.31 -13.00 6.39
C TYR A 112 -11.46 -13.37 7.37
N PRO A 113 -11.98 -12.41 8.17
CA PRO A 113 -11.76 -10.97 8.08
C PRO A 113 -10.69 -10.39 9.03
N ALA A 114 -9.77 -11.18 9.58
CA ALA A 114 -8.88 -10.74 10.67
C ALA A 114 -8.07 -9.47 10.34
N ALA A 115 -7.40 -9.43 9.18
CA ALA A 115 -6.64 -8.26 8.75
C ALA A 115 -7.51 -6.99 8.67
N ILE A 116 -8.70 -7.09 8.08
CA ILE A 116 -9.61 -5.94 7.91
C ILE A 116 -10.17 -5.47 9.26
N GLN A 117 -10.44 -6.40 10.19
CA GLN A 117 -10.84 -6.04 11.56
C GLN A 117 -9.76 -5.23 12.27
N ASP A 118 -8.49 -5.63 12.11
CA ASP A 118 -7.36 -4.91 12.72
C ASP A 118 -7.17 -3.53 12.08
N CYS A 119 -7.30 -3.44 10.74
CA CYS A 119 -7.24 -2.17 10.02
C CYS A 119 -8.35 -1.20 10.48
N MET A 120 -9.59 -1.69 10.60
CA MET A 120 -10.73 -0.92 11.12
C MET A 120 -10.53 -0.47 12.57
N ALA A 121 -9.99 -1.35 13.43
CA ALA A 121 -9.72 -1.02 14.83
C ALA A 121 -8.65 0.07 14.95
N ALA A 122 -7.57 -0.04 14.18
CA ALA A 122 -6.52 0.98 14.16
C ALA A 122 -7.01 2.31 13.57
N TYR A 123 -7.80 2.26 12.50
CA TYR A 123 -8.40 3.44 11.88
C TYR A 123 -9.28 4.23 12.87
N ARG A 124 -10.20 3.55 13.55
CA ARG A 124 -11.07 4.17 14.55
C ARG A 124 -10.31 4.71 15.75
N ALA A 125 -9.23 4.05 16.16
CA ALA A 125 -8.36 4.56 17.23
C ALA A 125 -7.66 5.86 16.80
N LEU A 126 -7.21 5.96 15.55
CA LEU A 126 -6.62 7.20 15.03
C LEU A 126 -7.65 8.33 14.88
N LEU A 127 -8.89 8.03 14.50
CA LEU A 127 -9.97 9.02 14.46
C LEU A 127 -10.27 9.68 15.82
N ALA A 128 -9.90 9.04 16.93
CA ALA A 128 -10.03 9.62 18.26
C ALA A 128 -8.91 10.63 18.59
N GLU A 129 -7.82 10.63 17.82
CA GLU A 129 -6.62 11.44 18.06
C GLU A 129 -6.34 12.45 16.94
N VAL A 130 -6.86 12.22 15.73
CA VAL A 130 -6.53 12.96 14.52
C VAL A 130 -7.80 13.34 13.78
N GLU A 131 -7.91 14.62 13.41
CA GLU A 131 -9.00 15.11 12.57
C GLU A 131 -9.03 14.35 11.23
N PRO A 132 -10.22 13.92 10.74
CA PRO A 132 -10.33 13.16 9.50
C PRO A 132 -9.70 13.88 8.29
N SER A 133 -9.77 15.22 8.25
CA SER A 133 -9.16 16.07 7.21
C SER A 133 -7.63 16.14 7.25
N SER A 134 -7.01 15.64 8.32
CA SER A 134 -5.55 15.52 8.48
C SER A 134 -5.09 14.06 8.45
N LEU A 135 -6.02 13.12 8.25
CA LEU A 135 -5.75 11.69 8.17
C LEU A 135 -5.68 11.24 6.70
N VAL A 136 -4.69 10.41 6.40
CA VAL A 136 -4.53 9.72 5.12
C VAL A 136 -4.48 8.23 5.40
N VAL A 137 -5.13 7.43 4.57
CA VAL A 137 -4.97 5.97 4.62
C VAL A 137 -4.24 5.53 3.35
N ALA A 138 -3.14 4.81 3.54
CA ALA A 138 -2.27 4.42 2.46
C ALA A 138 -1.90 2.95 2.56
N GLY A 139 -1.58 2.33 1.43
CA GLY A 139 -1.10 0.96 1.43
C GLY A 139 -0.63 0.49 0.07
N ASP A 140 0.24 -0.51 0.08
CA ASP A 140 0.80 -1.11 -1.12
C ASP A 140 0.32 -2.54 -1.33
N SER A 141 0.14 -2.97 -2.59
CA SER A 141 -0.22 -4.35 -2.90
C SER A 141 -1.50 -4.79 -2.16
N ALA A 142 -1.45 -5.90 -1.42
CA ALA A 142 -2.50 -6.32 -0.50
C ALA A 142 -2.92 -5.23 0.51
N GLY A 143 -2.00 -4.41 0.99
CA GLY A 143 -2.29 -3.27 1.85
C GLY A 143 -3.09 -2.16 1.15
N GLY A 144 -2.93 -2.03 -0.17
CA GLY A 144 -3.78 -1.17 -1.01
C GLY A 144 -5.22 -1.71 -1.11
N GLY A 145 -5.37 -3.02 -1.27
CA GLY A 145 -6.67 -3.70 -1.13
C GLY A 145 -7.27 -3.53 0.26
N ALA A 146 -6.47 -3.73 1.31
CA ALA A 146 -6.88 -3.54 2.70
C ALA A 146 -7.34 -2.10 2.95
N THR A 147 -6.67 -1.12 2.35
CA THR A 147 -7.04 0.30 2.43
C THR A 147 -8.45 0.49 1.89
N LEU A 148 -8.72 0.02 0.67
CA LEU A 148 -10.06 0.11 0.08
C LEU A 148 -11.12 -0.62 0.89
N ALA A 149 -10.88 -1.87 1.28
CA ALA A 149 -11.82 -2.66 2.08
C ALA A 149 -12.12 -2.01 3.44
N THR A 150 -11.11 -1.43 4.09
CA THR A 150 -11.27 -0.69 5.34
C THR A 150 -12.10 0.58 5.12
N MET A 151 -11.87 1.33 4.04
CA MET A 151 -12.61 2.57 3.77
C MET A 151 -14.05 2.32 3.35
N VAL A 152 -14.32 1.25 2.59
CA VAL A 152 -15.68 0.76 2.34
C VAL A 152 -16.37 0.41 3.67
N GLY A 153 -15.71 -0.37 4.52
CA GLY A 153 -16.26 -0.74 5.84
C GLY A 153 -16.50 0.45 6.75
N ALA A 154 -15.60 1.45 6.75
CA ALA A 154 -15.74 2.68 7.52
C ALA A 154 -16.92 3.52 7.03
N ARG A 155 -17.04 3.74 5.72
CA ARG A 155 -18.17 4.44 5.10
C ARG A 155 -19.49 3.77 5.46
N ASP A 156 -19.58 2.45 5.27
CA ASP A 156 -20.81 1.68 5.51
C ASP A 156 -21.21 1.68 7.00
N ALA A 157 -20.24 1.82 7.89
CA ALA A 157 -20.46 1.99 9.33
C ALA A 157 -20.81 3.43 9.75
N GLY A 158 -20.73 4.41 8.84
CA GLY A 158 -20.94 5.83 9.13
C GLY A 158 -19.77 6.49 9.85
N ASP A 159 -18.58 5.90 9.82
CA ASP A 159 -17.36 6.52 10.36
C ASP A 159 -16.97 7.74 9.48
N PRO A 160 -16.46 8.84 10.07
CA PRO A 160 -15.83 9.91 9.30
C PRO A 160 -14.72 9.33 8.43
N LEU A 161 -14.58 9.81 7.19
CA LEU A 161 -13.60 9.32 6.22
C LEU A 161 -12.34 10.20 6.17
N PRO A 162 -11.16 9.66 5.80
CA PRO A 162 -9.92 10.43 5.75
C PRO A 162 -9.95 11.44 4.59
N ALA A 163 -9.00 12.38 4.59
CA ALA A 163 -8.85 13.39 3.54
C ALA A 163 -8.66 12.78 2.14
N CYS A 164 -7.85 11.71 2.04
CA CYS A 164 -7.59 11.01 0.80
C CYS A 164 -6.98 9.63 1.01
N LEU A 165 -6.95 8.82 -0.05
CA LEU A 165 -6.29 7.52 -0.10
C LEU A 165 -5.03 7.56 -0.97
N TYR A 166 -4.00 6.83 -0.57
CA TYR A 166 -2.80 6.64 -1.39
C TYR A 166 -2.50 5.15 -1.59
N LEU A 167 -2.71 4.69 -2.82
CA LEU A 167 -2.65 3.28 -3.20
C LEU A 167 -1.46 3.02 -4.11
N LEU A 168 -0.60 2.07 -3.72
CA LEU A 168 0.60 1.71 -4.48
C LEU A 168 0.46 0.28 -5.01
N SER A 169 0.31 0.11 -6.31
CA SER A 169 0.08 -1.17 -6.97
C SER A 169 -1.00 -2.02 -6.24
N PRO A 170 -2.19 -1.48 -5.96
CA PRO A 170 -3.16 -2.13 -5.08
C PRO A 170 -3.65 -3.46 -5.67
N TRP A 171 -3.68 -4.51 -4.83
CA TRP A 171 -4.31 -5.77 -5.18
C TRP A 171 -5.76 -5.75 -4.70
N THR A 172 -6.69 -5.57 -5.63
CA THR A 172 -8.11 -5.29 -5.35
C THR A 172 -9.05 -6.39 -5.85
N ASP A 173 -8.54 -7.30 -6.69
CA ASP A 173 -9.24 -8.46 -7.21
C ASP A 173 -8.45 -9.76 -6.98
N LEU A 174 -8.88 -10.53 -5.98
CA LEU A 174 -8.32 -11.84 -5.67
C LEU A 174 -8.92 -12.96 -6.53
N THR A 175 -9.86 -12.66 -7.44
CA THR A 175 -10.29 -13.59 -8.49
C THR A 175 -9.33 -13.61 -9.68
N LEU A 176 -8.41 -12.63 -9.74
CA LEU A 176 -7.40 -12.47 -10.79
C LEU A 176 -8.03 -12.28 -12.18
N SER A 177 -9.17 -11.59 -12.27
CA SER A 177 -9.94 -11.47 -13.52
C SER A 177 -9.35 -10.47 -14.52
N GLY A 178 -8.46 -9.58 -14.07
CA GLY A 178 -7.80 -8.58 -14.90
C GLY A 178 -6.84 -9.17 -15.94
N GLU A 179 -6.90 -8.66 -17.18
CA GLU A 179 -6.09 -9.18 -18.29
C GLU A 179 -4.56 -9.06 -18.07
N SER A 180 -4.11 -8.13 -17.23
CA SER A 180 -2.68 -7.96 -16.92
C SER A 180 -2.07 -9.13 -16.15
N HIS A 181 -2.88 -9.92 -15.43
CA HIS A 181 -2.39 -11.15 -14.77
C HIS A 181 -1.79 -12.14 -15.77
N GLU A 182 -2.27 -12.13 -17.01
CA GLU A 182 -1.73 -12.92 -18.12
C GLU A 182 -0.77 -12.10 -18.97
N THR A 183 -1.20 -10.94 -19.47
CA THR A 183 -0.44 -10.17 -20.48
C THR A 183 0.87 -9.57 -19.94
N LYS A 184 0.94 -9.26 -18.64
CA LYS A 184 2.14 -8.68 -18.01
C LYS A 184 3.01 -9.71 -17.30
N ARG A 185 2.58 -10.97 -17.21
CA ARG A 185 3.29 -12.04 -16.51
C ARG A 185 4.75 -12.21 -16.93
N SER A 186 5.03 -12.08 -18.23
CA SER A 186 6.39 -12.28 -18.77
C SER A 186 7.34 -11.09 -18.53
N VAL A 187 6.79 -9.90 -18.28
CA VAL A 187 7.54 -8.66 -18.09
C VAL A 187 7.69 -8.30 -16.61
N ASP A 188 6.78 -8.74 -15.75
CA ASP A 188 6.89 -8.52 -14.31
C ASP A 188 8.17 -9.20 -13.75
N PRO A 189 9.14 -8.45 -13.20
CA PRO A 189 10.36 -9.00 -12.66
C PRO A 189 10.17 -9.77 -11.35
N LEU A 190 9.04 -9.63 -10.67
CA LEU A 190 8.71 -10.41 -9.47
C LEU A 190 8.16 -11.80 -9.81
N ILE A 191 7.78 -12.05 -11.06
CA ILE A 191 7.31 -13.36 -11.52
C ILE A 191 8.47 -14.16 -12.13
N PRO A 192 8.80 -15.36 -11.60
CA PRO A 192 9.82 -16.21 -12.18
C PRO A 192 9.42 -16.70 -13.58
N ARG A 193 10.26 -16.46 -14.60
CA ARG A 193 10.04 -16.98 -15.96
C ARG A 193 10.15 -18.51 -16.03
N ALA A 194 11.07 -19.10 -15.28
CA ALA A 194 11.18 -20.53 -15.08
C ALA A 194 10.41 -20.87 -13.79
N GLY A 195 9.23 -21.48 -13.91
CA GLY A 195 8.38 -21.80 -12.75
C GLY A 195 7.10 -20.97 -12.66
N ILE A 196 6.60 -20.42 -13.77
CA ILE A 196 5.29 -19.73 -13.84
C ILE A 196 4.18 -20.57 -13.18
N GLU A 197 4.08 -21.86 -13.49
CA GLU A 197 3.08 -22.74 -12.87
C GLU A 197 3.22 -22.81 -11.34
N GLY A 198 4.46 -22.86 -10.83
CA GLY A 198 4.73 -22.85 -9.40
C GLY A 198 4.40 -21.49 -8.75
N HIS A 199 4.60 -20.39 -9.48
CA HIS A 199 4.22 -19.06 -9.02
C HIS A 199 2.69 -18.87 -8.98
N LEU A 200 1.97 -19.40 -9.97
CA LEU A 200 0.50 -19.36 -9.96
C LEU A 200 -0.07 -20.16 -8.81
N LYS A 201 0.42 -21.40 -8.62
CA LYS A 201 0.01 -22.20 -7.47
C LYS A 201 0.30 -21.48 -6.15
N LEU A 202 1.43 -20.78 -6.06
CA LEU A 202 1.78 -19.99 -4.88
C LEU A 202 0.80 -18.82 -4.65
N MET A 203 0.40 -18.11 -5.71
CA MET A 203 -0.61 -17.07 -5.62
C MET A 203 -1.97 -17.66 -5.20
N ASP A 204 -2.38 -18.79 -5.78
CA ASP A 204 -3.60 -19.50 -5.39
C ASP A 204 -3.55 -19.90 -3.91
N ASP A 205 -2.44 -20.48 -3.44
CA ASP A 205 -2.25 -20.87 -2.03
C ASP A 205 -2.33 -19.63 -1.09
N MET A 206 -1.83 -18.46 -1.52
CA MET A 206 -1.94 -17.21 -0.75
C MET A 206 -3.36 -16.66 -0.72
N VAL A 207 -4.06 -16.69 -1.86
CA VAL A 207 -5.47 -16.28 -1.97
C VAL A 207 -6.33 -17.19 -1.10
N ASP A 208 -6.15 -18.51 -1.21
CA ASP A 208 -6.87 -19.51 -0.42
C ASP A 208 -6.58 -19.36 1.08
N GLY A 209 -5.32 -19.17 1.45
CA GLY A 209 -4.91 -18.90 2.82
C GLY A 209 -5.59 -17.66 3.40
N TYR A 210 -5.73 -16.59 2.61
CA TYR A 210 -6.38 -15.36 3.04
C TYR A 210 -7.90 -15.44 3.05
N ARG A 211 -8.55 -15.84 1.95
CA ARG A 211 -10.02 -15.89 1.86
C ARG A 211 -10.62 -16.92 2.81
N GLY A 212 -9.84 -17.93 3.19
CA GLY A 212 -10.31 -19.06 3.96
C GLY A 212 -11.44 -19.78 3.22
N THR A 213 -12.64 -19.79 3.80
CA THR A 213 -13.82 -20.43 3.21
C THR A 213 -14.70 -19.48 2.38
N GLN A 214 -14.36 -18.19 2.31
CA GLN A 214 -15.15 -17.20 1.60
C GLN A 214 -14.87 -17.20 0.09
N ASP A 215 -15.81 -16.64 -0.67
CA ASP A 215 -15.62 -16.40 -2.10
C ASP A 215 -14.54 -15.34 -2.33
N ALA A 216 -13.64 -15.56 -3.30
CA ALA A 216 -12.57 -14.62 -3.59
C ALA A 216 -13.10 -13.28 -4.10
N GLY A 217 -14.27 -13.26 -4.76
CA GLY A 217 -14.96 -12.05 -5.21
C GLY A 217 -15.79 -11.35 -4.13
N HIS A 218 -15.79 -11.83 -2.88
CA HIS A 218 -16.49 -11.16 -1.78
C HIS A 218 -15.96 -9.72 -1.63
N PRO A 219 -16.82 -8.67 -1.55
CA PRO A 219 -16.37 -7.26 -1.56
C PRO A 219 -15.40 -6.85 -0.44
N GLY A 220 -15.43 -7.53 0.71
CA GLY A 220 -14.45 -7.33 1.79
C GLY A 220 -13.08 -7.97 1.55
N ILE A 221 -12.97 -8.86 0.56
CA ILE A 221 -11.75 -9.56 0.14
C ILE A 221 -11.22 -8.92 -1.15
N SER A 222 -12.10 -8.73 -2.13
CA SER A 222 -11.84 -8.07 -3.41
C SER A 222 -12.66 -6.77 -3.49
N PRO A 223 -12.15 -5.67 -2.91
CA PRO A 223 -12.88 -4.41 -2.86
C PRO A 223 -13.11 -3.77 -4.24
N LEU A 224 -12.48 -4.28 -5.30
CA LEU A 224 -12.84 -3.90 -6.67
C LEU A 224 -14.35 -4.09 -6.92
N PHE A 225 -14.95 -5.13 -6.33
CA PHE A 225 -16.37 -5.46 -6.51
C PHE A 225 -17.30 -4.78 -5.49
N ALA A 226 -16.79 -3.95 -4.59
CA ALA A 226 -17.60 -3.17 -3.67
C ALA A 226 -18.32 -1.99 -4.37
N ASP A 227 -19.29 -1.41 -3.67
CA ASP A 227 -19.76 -0.06 -3.97
C ASP A 227 -18.68 0.93 -3.52
N LEU A 228 -18.21 1.79 -4.45
CA LEU A 228 -17.15 2.77 -4.20
C LEU A 228 -17.71 4.19 -3.96
N THR A 229 -19.04 4.37 -4.05
CA THR A 229 -19.69 5.67 -3.92
C THR A 229 -19.34 6.34 -2.58
N GLY A 230 -18.97 7.61 -2.60
CA GLY A 230 -18.68 8.38 -1.38
C GLY A 230 -17.36 8.04 -0.70
N LEU A 231 -16.47 7.24 -1.32
CA LEU A 231 -15.10 7.11 -0.85
C LEU A 231 -14.29 8.41 -1.08
N PRO A 232 -13.21 8.64 -0.31
CA PRO A 232 -12.36 9.82 -0.47
C PRO A 232 -11.64 9.84 -1.83
N PRO A 233 -11.17 11.02 -2.27
CA PRO A 233 -10.25 11.12 -3.39
C PRO A 233 -9.06 10.18 -3.23
N MET A 234 -8.61 9.54 -4.31
CA MET A 234 -7.52 8.57 -4.25
C MET A 234 -6.46 8.78 -5.32
N LEU A 235 -5.20 8.64 -4.93
CA LEU A 235 -4.08 8.47 -5.86
C LEU A 235 -3.79 6.98 -5.99
N VAL A 236 -3.80 6.49 -7.22
CA VAL A 236 -3.45 5.11 -7.57
C VAL A 236 -2.17 5.15 -8.41
N GLN A 237 -1.07 4.64 -7.86
CA GLN A 237 0.20 4.51 -8.58
C GLN A 237 0.48 3.06 -8.94
N VAL A 238 0.78 2.78 -10.20
CA VAL A 238 0.99 1.40 -10.67
C VAL A 238 2.09 1.36 -11.72
N GLY A 239 2.85 0.28 -11.79
CA GLY A 239 3.81 0.03 -12.86
C GLY A 239 3.12 -0.44 -14.15
N ALA A 240 3.61 -0.02 -15.32
CA ALA A 240 3.11 -0.55 -16.59
C ALA A 240 3.57 -2.01 -16.85
N ASP A 241 4.63 -2.46 -16.16
CA ASP A 241 5.24 -3.79 -16.29
C ASP A 241 4.95 -4.66 -15.04
N GLU A 242 3.72 -4.61 -14.50
CA GLU A 242 3.29 -5.50 -13.41
C GLU A 242 1.93 -6.17 -13.67
N THR A 243 1.67 -7.29 -13.00
CA THR A 243 0.42 -8.04 -13.15
C THR A 243 -0.81 -7.37 -12.53
N LEU A 244 -0.63 -6.42 -11.61
CA LEU A 244 -1.73 -5.66 -10.97
C LEU A 244 -2.13 -4.38 -11.72
N LEU A 245 -1.67 -4.22 -12.97
CA LEU A 245 -2.06 -3.09 -13.82
C LEU A 245 -3.58 -3.02 -14.03
N SER A 246 -4.22 -4.16 -14.28
CA SER A 246 -5.67 -4.27 -14.45
C SER A 246 -6.41 -3.96 -13.15
N ASP A 247 -5.96 -4.43 -11.99
CA ASP A 247 -6.56 -4.03 -10.70
C ASP A 247 -6.62 -2.51 -10.55
N SER A 248 -5.51 -1.84 -10.86
CA SER A 248 -5.39 -0.38 -10.69
C SER A 248 -6.22 0.41 -11.70
N THR A 249 -6.21 -0.01 -12.98
CA THR A 249 -6.97 0.64 -14.05
C THR A 249 -8.47 0.40 -13.90
N MET A 250 -8.89 -0.83 -13.59
CA MET A 250 -10.29 -1.16 -13.35
C MET A 250 -10.82 -0.49 -12.07
N LEU A 251 -10.00 -0.36 -11.02
CA LEU A 251 -10.35 0.41 -9.84
C LEU A 251 -10.62 1.87 -10.21
N ALA A 252 -9.72 2.50 -10.97
CA ALA A 252 -9.89 3.89 -11.39
C ALA A 252 -11.19 4.08 -12.18
N ASP A 253 -11.42 3.26 -13.20
CA ASP A 253 -12.65 3.30 -14.00
C ASP A 253 -13.92 3.17 -13.14
N ARG A 254 -13.92 2.24 -12.17
CA ARG A 254 -15.07 2.00 -11.29
C ARG A 254 -15.27 3.11 -10.26
N ALA A 255 -14.19 3.64 -9.69
CA ALA A 255 -14.25 4.72 -8.72
C ALA A 255 -14.72 6.02 -9.40
N GLU A 256 -14.21 6.34 -10.59
CA GLU A 256 -14.69 7.47 -11.40
C GLU A 256 -16.17 7.31 -11.76
N ALA A 257 -16.60 6.11 -12.18
CA ALA A 257 -18.01 5.82 -12.46
C ALA A 257 -18.91 5.96 -11.21
N ALA A 258 -18.37 5.77 -10.01
CA ALA A 258 -19.05 5.98 -8.73
C ALA A 258 -18.97 7.45 -8.23
N GLY A 259 -18.38 8.36 -9.02
CA GLY A 259 -18.24 9.77 -8.68
C GLY A 259 -17.11 10.08 -7.70
N VAL A 260 -16.17 9.16 -7.51
CA VAL A 260 -14.96 9.37 -6.70
C VAL A 260 -13.87 10.01 -7.55
N GLU A 261 -13.18 11.00 -7.00
CA GLU A 261 -12.01 11.60 -7.66
C GLU A 261 -10.82 10.63 -7.61
N VAL A 262 -10.26 10.32 -8.78
CA VAL A 262 -9.11 9.42 -8.91
C VAL A 262 -8.00 10.11 -9.70
N ASP A 263 -6.78 10.07 -9.18
CA ASP A 263 -5.57 10.33 -9.97
C ASP A 263 -4.88 8.97 -10.21
N LEU A 264 -4.93 8.47 -11.44
CA LEU A 264 -4.23 7.26 -11.85
C LEU A 264 -2.88 7.62 -12.50
N ASP A 265 -1.80 7.14 -11.89
CA ASP A 265 -0.42 7.36 -12.33
C ASP A 265 0.24 6.03 -12.73
N VAL A 266 0.19 5.72 -14.02
CA VAL A 266 0.80 4.53 -14.63
C VAL A 266 2.23 4.82 -15.04
N ALA A 267 3.19 4.19 -14.35
CA ALA A 267 4.60 4.42 -14.56
C ALA A 267 5.21 3.45 -15.60
N GLU A 268 5.55 4.00 -16.76
CA GLU A 268 6.11 3.26 -17.89
C GLU A 268 7.40 2.50 -17.54
N GLY A 269 7.37 1.18 -17.76
CA GLY A 269 8.48 0.28 -17.49
C GLY A 269 8.76 0.01 -16.00
N MET A 270 7.95 0.55 -15.10
CA MET A 270 8.03 0.23 -13.67
C MET A 270 7.26 -1.05 -13.35
N TRP A 271 7.67 -1.72 -12.28
CA TRP A 271 7.10 -2.98 -11.79
C TRP A 271 6.46 -2.79 -10.41
N HIS A 272 5.96 -3.88 -9.84
CA HIS A 272 5.26 -3.92 -8.57
C HIS A 272 5.98 -3.18 -7.45
N VAL A 273 5.29 -2.20 -6.86
CA VAL A 273 5.74 -1.35 -5.74
C VAL A 273 7.18 -0.85 -5.92
N TYR A 274 7.52 -0.40 -7.14
CA TYR A 274 8.84 0.15 -7.45
C TYR A 274 9.26 1.28 -6.48
N GLN A 275 8.32 1.95 -5.83
CA GLN A 275 8.52 2.99 -4.82
C GLN A 275 9.44 2.54 -3.66
N PHE A 276 9.47 1.24 -3.31
CA PHE A 276 10.43 0.68 -2.35
C PHE A 276 11.89 1.05 -2.67
N LEU A 277 12.18 1.26 -3.95
CA LEU A 277 13.52 1.53 -4.44
C LEU A 277 13.83 3.02 -4.56
N ALA A 278 13.03 3.92 -3.97
CA ALA A 278 13.33 5.36 -3.90
C ALA A 278 14.79 5.71 -3.51
N PRO A 279 15.47 4.96 -2.62
CA PRO A 279 16.90 5.15 -2.39
C PRO A 279 17.81 4.99 -3.62
N MET A 280 17.42 4.18 -4.59
CA MET A 280 18.25 3.74 -5.71
C MET A 280 17.70 4.14 -7.08
N LEU A 281 16.39 4.40 -7.16
CA LEU A 281 15.62 4.55 -8.40
C LEU A 281 14.99 5.95 -8.48
N PRO A 282 15.40 6.81 -9.44
CA PRO A 282 14.83 8.15 -9.63
C PRO A 282 13.32 8.15 -9.88
N GLU A 283 12.83 7.19 -10.65
CA GLU A 283 11.41 7.03 -10.97
C GLU A 283 10.57 6.85 -9.69
N SER A 284 11.05 6.02 -8.75
CA SER A 284 10.43 5.86 -7.42
C SER A 284 10.39 7.14 -6.61
N ARG A 285 11.44 7.98 -6.67
CA ARG A 285 11.44 9.27 -5.96
C ARG A 285 10.41 10.22 -6.56
N THR A 286 10.34 10.27 -7.89
CA THR A 286 9.37 11.09 -8.63
C THR A 286 7.95 10.68 -8.27
N ALA A 287 7.68 9.37 -8.19
CA ALA A 287 6.38 8.85 -7.77
C ALA A 287 6.01 9.28 -6.35
N LEU A 288 6.95 9.17 -5.40
CA LEU A 288 6.72 9.62 -4.02
C LEU A 288 6.58 11.14 -3.89
N ASP A 289 7.29 11.91 -4.71
CA ASP A 289 7.15 13.38 -4.76
C ASP A 289 5.76 13.78 -5.30
N ARG A 290 5.26 13.08 -6.33
CA ARG A 290 3.88 13.24 -6.82
C ARG A 290 2.86 12.89 -5.75
N ALA A 291 3.06 11.79 -5.03
CA ALA A 291 2.18 11.38 -3.95
C ALA A 291 2.13 12.43 -2.83
N ALA A 292 3.27 13.01 -2.49
CA ALA A 292 3.32 14.09 -1.51
C ALA A 292 2.51 15.33 -1.98
N ALA A 293 2.65 15.73 -3.25
CA ALA A 293 1.88 16.83 -3.82
C ALA A 293 0.37 16.54 -3.84
N PHE A 294 -0.03 15.31 -4.18
CA PHE A 294 -1.43 14.90 -4.18
C PHE A 294 -2.05 15.00 -2.78
N VAL A 295 -1.35 14.46 -1.76
CA VAL A 295 -1.80 14.45 -0.37
C VAL A 295 -1.89 15.87 0.17
N LEU A 296 -0.86 16.70 0.00
CA LEU A 296 -0.85 18.09 0.46
C LEU A 296 -1.95 18.95 -0.18
N GLY A 297 -2.39 18.61 -1.40
CA GLY A 297 -3.50 19.29 -2.06
C GLY A 297 -4.88 18.95 -1.50
N ARG A 298 -5.00 17.94 -0.63
CA ARG A 298 -6.28 17.41 -0.12
C ARG A 298 -6.38 17.41 1.40
N THR A 299 -5.27 17.62 2.10
CA THR A 299 -5.25 17.71 3.56
C THR A 299 -5.27 19.17 4.00
N ALA A 300 -5.88 19.43 5.16
CA ALA A 300 -5.78 20.72 5.81
C ALA A 300 -4.41 20.79 6.52
N THR A 301 -3.42 21.45 5.93
CA THR A 301 -2.25 21.86 6.71
C THR A 301 -2.66 23.04 7.58
N GLU A 302 -2.43 22.98 8.90
CA GLU A 302 -2.47 24.20 9.71
C GLU A 302 -1.54 25.22 9.07
N SER A 303 -2.13 26.27 8.50
CA SER A 303 -1.39 27.42 8.00
C SER A 303 -0.55 27.95 9.14
N GLN A 304 0.77 28.00 8.95
CA GLN A 304 1.67 28.82 9.77
C GLN A 304 1.01 30.19 10.00
N PRO A 305 1.00 30.71 11.24
CA PRO A 305 0.38 31.99 11.52
C PRO A 305 1.02 33.05 10.62
N ASP A 306 0.16 33.79 9.91
CA ASP A 306 0.57 34.90 9.06
C ASP A 306 1.41 35.88 9.89
N PRO A 307 2.72 36.07 9.59
CA PRO A 307 3.58 36.98 10.33
C PRO A 307 3.15 38.45 10.18
N THR A 308 2.13 38.74 9.36
CA THR A 308 1.59 40.08 9.18
C THR A 308 0.36 40.40 10.06
N ALA A 309 -0.13 39.46 10.86
CA ALA A 309 -1.21 39.71 11.83
C ALA A 309 -0.70 40.34 13.14
N VAL A 310 0.02 41.47 13.03
CA VAL A 310 0.11 42.47 14.10
C VAL A 310 -0.15 43.83 13.46
N GLY A 311 -1.35 44.35 13.69
CA GLY A 311 -1.79 45.69 13.28
C GLY A 311 -3.10 46.03 13.96
#